data_AF-A0A4S1EA98-F1
#
_entry.id   AF-A0A4S1EA98-F1
#
_cell.length_a   1.000
_cell.length_b   1.000
_cell.length_c   1.000
_cell.angle_alpha   90.00
_cell.angle_beta   90.00
_cell.angle_gamma   90.00
#
_symmetry.space_group_name_H-M   'P 1'
#
loop_
_entity.id
_entity.type
_entity.pdbx_description
1 polymer ?
#
loop_
_entity_poly.entity_id
_entity_poly.type
_entity_poly.pdbx_seq_one_letter_code
_entity_poly.pdbx_strand_id
1 'polypeptide(L)'
;MTIKYSAAALSLALLFSPLSHADSTVPYVDEYLADIAEKNTAIAERFVHFFEPVAAQADWVKNYGTSSPARLVTAGEKEQSYLVFQGCKPHDCNTQSYLVLYNPKSEQFEAGALRTDTMTDQGALTETRIQWLGDANDSLAQVIWDEFTPND
;
A
#
# COMPACT_ATOMS: atom_id res chain seq x y z
N MET A 1 -51.98 53.17 -8.24
CA MET A 1 -51.50 52.43 -9.42
C MET A 1 -50.89 51.14 -8.91
N THR A 2 -51.60 50.03 -9.08
CA THR A 2 -51.35 48.77 -8.37
C THR A 2 -50.76 47.78 -9.36
N ILE A 3 -49.51 47.36 -9.17
CA ILE A 3 -48.83 46.39 -10.03
C ILE A 3 -49.07 44.99 -9.43
N LYS A 4 -49.83 44.17 -10.16
CA LYS A 4 -50.03 42.75 -9.86
C LYS A 4 -48.79 41.97 -10.33
N TYR A 5 -48.14 41.24 -9.42
CA TYR A 5 -47.12 40.25 -9.79
C TYR A 5 -47.79 38.90 -9.98
N SER A 6 -47.73 38.36 -11.20
CA SER A 6 -48.09 36.97 -11.50
C SER A 6 -47.00 36.04 -10.99
N ALA A 7 -47.39 35.06 -10.19
CA ALA A 7 -46.51 33.98 -9.74
C ALA A 7 -46.14 33.08 -10.93
N ALA A 8 -44.87 33.13 -11.35
CA ALA A 8 -44.27 32.06 -12.15
C ALA A 8 -43.61 31.09 -11.16
N ALA A 9 -44.22 29.91 -10.99
CA ALA A 9 -43.66 28.83 -10.21
C ALA A 9 -42.39 28.30 -10.91
N LEU A 10 -41.22 28.68 -10.41
CA LEU A 10 -39.96 28.02 -10.76
C LEU A 10 -39.86 26.72 -9.95
N SER A 11 -40.21 25.60 -10.59
CA SER A 11 -39.91 24.27 -10.05
C SER A 11 -38.40 24.06 -10.04
N LEU A 12 -37.77 24.25 -8.88
CA LEU A 12 -36.38 23.93 -8.64
C LEU A 12 -36.26 22.40 -8.47
N ALA A 13 -35.93 21.69 -9.55
CA ALA A 13 -35.61 20.28 -9.48
C ALA A 13 -34.27 20.12 -8.73
N LEU A 14 -34.33 19.70 -7.47
CA LEU A 14 -33.17 19.25 -6.70
C LEU A 14 -32.63 17.97 -7.36
N LEU A 15 -31.54 18.11 -8.11
CA LEU A 15 -30.73 16.99 -8.56
C LEU A 15 -30.08 16.36 -7.32
N PHE A 16 -30.72 15.38 -6.71
CA PHE A 16 -30.05 14.43 -5.82
C PHE A 16 -29.16 13.55 -6.70
N SER A 17 -27.90 13.97 -6.88
CA SER A 17 -26.87 13.06 -7.36
C SER A 17 -26.69 11.96 -6.30
N PRO A 18 -26.87 10.67 -6.62
CA PRO A 18 -26.43 9.63 -5.72
C PRO A 18 -24.92 9.73 -5.62
N LEU A 19 -24.40 10.04 -4.43
CA LEU A 19 -23.02 9.75 -4.08
C LEU A 19 -22.85 8.24 -4.18
N SER A 20 -22.40 7.77 -5.35
CA SER A 20 -21.84 6.44 -5.49
C SER A 20 -20.60 6.39 -4.61
N HIS A 21 -20.74 5.80 -3.41
CA HIS A 21 -19.60 5.35 -2.65
C HIS A 21 -18.98 4.20 -3.45
N ALA A 22 -17.94 4.51 -4.22
CA ALA A 22 -17.10 3.47 -4.79
C ALA A 22 -16.42 2.76 -3.63
N ASP A 23 -16.90 1.55 -3.34
CA ASP A 23 -16.22 0.62 -2.44
C ASP A 23 -14.81 0.41 -3.01
N SER A 24 -13.81 1.03 -2.37
CA SER A 24 -12.45 1.14 -2.87
C SER A 24 -11.71 -0.18 -2.61
N THR A 25 -12.20 -1.24 -3.24
CA THR A 25 -11.50 -2.53 -3.28
C THR A 25 -10.35 -2.39 -4.27
N VAL A 26 -9.17 -2.05 -3.75
CA VAL A 26 -7.93 -2.05 -4.53
C VAL A 26 -7.71 -3.46 -5.07
N PRO A 27 -7.60 -3.67 -6.39
CA PRO A 27 -7.54 -5.02 -6.96
C PRO A 27 -6.22 -5.71 -6.62
N TYR A 28 -6.31 -6.93 -6.10
CA TYR A 28 -5.20 -7.86 -6.11
C TYR A 28 -4.92 -8.31 -7.55
N VAL A 29 -3.65 -8.43 -7.90
CA VAL A 29 -3.19 -9.12 -9.10
C VAL A 29 -2.56 -10.44 -8.68
N ASP A 30 -2.82 -11.52 -9.43
CA ASP A 30 -2.29 -12.86 -9.14
C ASP A 30 -0.81 -12.96 -9.50
N GLU A 31 0.02 -12.16 -8.81
CA GLU A 31 1.45 -12.04 -9.03
C GLU A 31 2.16 -11.98 -7.68
N TYR A 32 3.00 -12.97 -7.39
CA TYR A 32 3.84 -12.98 -6.19
C TYR A 32 5.25 -12.47 -6.52
N LEU A 33 5.87 -11.80 -5.54
CA LEU A 33 7.23 -11.30 -5.69
C LEU A 33 8.23 -12.42 -6.00
N ALA A 34 8.10 -13.57 -5.34
CA ALA A 34 8.93 -14.73 -5.57
C ALA A 34 8.84 -15.22 -7.03
N ASP A 35 7.64 -15.25 -7.60
CA ASP A 35 7.41 -15.73 -8.97
C ASP A 35 8.05 -14.81 -10.03
N ILE A 36 7.98 -13.48 -9.82
CA ILE A 36 8.62 -12.55 -10.76
C ILE A 36 10.13 -12.50 -10.59
N ALA A 37 10.62 -12.69 -9.36
CA ALA A 37 12.05 -12.73 -9.07
C ALA A 37 12.70 -14.02 -9.57
N GLU A 38 11.99 -15.15 -9.57
CA GLU A 38 12.44 -16.41 -10.19
C GLU A 38 12.60 -16.25 -11.71
N LYS A 39 11.66 -15.55 -12.35
CA LYS A 39 11.69 -15.30 -13.80
C LYS A 39 12.70 -14.24 -14.21
N ASN A 40 13.06 -13.33 -13.30
CA ASN A 40 13.99 -12.23 -13.54
C ASN A 40 14.92 -12.03 -12.34
N THR A 41 16.14 -12.58 -12.45
CA THR A 41 17.15 -12.50 -11.38
C THR A 41 17.55 -11.07 -11.04
N ALA A 42 17.44 -10.13 -11.98
CA ALA A 42 17.73 -8.73 -11.70
C ALA A 42 16.68 -8.10 -10.74
N ILE A 43 15.43 -8.56 -10.76
CA ILE A 43 14.42 -8.16 -9.76
C ILE A 43 14.79 -8.73 -8.39
N ALA A 44 15.21 -10.01 -8.33
CA ALA A 44 15.66 -10.63 -7.08
C ALA A 44 16.82 -9.84 -6.45
N GLU A 45 17.84 -9.50 -7.24
CA GLU A 45 19.00 -8.72 -6.79
C GLU A 45 18.61 -7.33 -6.32
N ARG A 46 17.77 -6.61 -7.08
CA ARG A 46 17.29 -5.28 -6.69
C ARG A 46 16.46 -5.31 -5.41
N PHE A 47 15.66 -6.34 -5.21
CA PHE A 47 14.87 -6.51 -3.99
C PHE A 47 15.77 -6.73 -2.77
N VAL A 48 16.75 -7.64 -2.88
CA VAL A 48 17.73 -7.87 -1.81
C VAL A 48 18.49 -6.59 -1.50
N HIS A 49 18.95 -5.88 -2.53
CA HIS A 49 19.67 -4.62 -2.37
C HIS A 49 18.82 -3.55 -1.68
N PHE A 50 17.55 -3.42 -2.07
CA PHE A 50 16.61 -2.46 -1.49
C PHE A 50 16.44 -2.63 0.03
N PHE A 51 16.49 -3.88 0.52
CA PHE A 51 16.37 -4.21 1.94
C PHE A 51 17.70 -4.33 2.70
N GLU A 52 18.86 -4.10 2.06
CA GLU A 52 20.17 -4.09 2.72
C GLU A 52 20.23 -3.23 4.00
N PRO A 53 19.65 -2.02 4.05
CA PRO A 53 19.70 -1.17 5.25
C PRO A 53 19.11 -1.82 6.51
N VAL A 54 18.23 -2.81 6.34
CA VAL A 54 17.55 -3.52 7.45
C VAL A 54 17.89 -5.02 7.50
N ALA A 55 18.81 -5.50 6.67
CA ALA A 55 19.11 -6.93 6.54
C ALA A 55 19.58 -7.58 7.86
N ALA A 56 20.27 -6.84 8.73
CA ALA A 56 20.69 -7.33 10.04
C ALA A 56 19.52 -7.61 11.00
N GLN A 57 18.36 -6.99 10.77
CA GLN A 57 17.16 -7.12 11.59
C GLN A 57 16.12 -8.08 10.98
N ALA A 58 16.23 -8.33 9.67
CA ALA A 58 15.23 -9.06 8.90
C ALA A 58 15.88 -9.85 7.74
N ASP A 59 16.81 -10.74 8.08
CA ASP A 59 17.57 -11.53 7.10
C ASP A 59 16.69 -12.49 6.25
N TRP A 60 15.52 -12.86 6.78
CA TRP A 60 14.51 -13.64 6.07
C TRP A 60 13.90 -12.92 4.88
N VAL A 61 13.95 -11.57 4.85
CA VAL A 61 13.33 -10.78 3.78
C VAL A 61 13.90 -11.14 2.43
N LYS A 62 15.19 -11.48 2.32
CA LYS A 62 15.83 -11.90 1.05
C LYS A 62 15.18 -13.12 0.39
N ASN A 63 14.37 -13.87 1.13
CA ASN A 63 13.61 -15.03 0.66
C ASN A 63 12.10 -14.74 0.58
N TYR A 64 11.70 -13.46 0.57
CA TYR A 64 10.32 -12.97 0.42
C TYR A 64 9.36 -13.30 1.58
N GLY A 65 9.73 -14.20 2.49
CA GLY A 65 8.93 -14.59 3.66
C GLY A 65 7.61 -15.27 3.29
N THR A 66 6.63 -15.19 4.19
CA THR A 66 5.24 -15.57 3.88
C THR A 66 4.55 -14.38 3.22
N SER A 67 4.38 -14.43 1.89
CA SER A 67 3.87 -13.32 1.08
C SER A 67 2.44 -13.53 0.59
N SER A 68 1.76 -12.45 0.25
CA SER A 68 0.51 -12.46 -0.51
C SER A 68 0.74 -12.03 -1.97
N PRO A 69 -0.24 -12.24 -2.87
CA PRO A 69 -0.20 -11.62 -4.19
C PRO A 69 -0.12 -10.10 -4.09
N ALA A 70 0.41 -9.47 -5.12
CA ALA A 70 0.54 -8.03 -5.19
C ALA A 70 -0.82 -7.35 -5.28
N ARG A 71 -0.85 -6.08 -4.85
CA ARG A 71 -1.92 -5.16 -5.21
C ARG A 71 -1.47 -4.15 -6.23
N LEU A 72 -2.37 -3.80 -7.16
CA LEU A 72 -2.13 -2.69 -8.07
C LEU A 72 -2.65 -1.40 -7.45
N VAL A 73 -1.77 -0.43 -7.24
CA VAL A 73 -2.11 0.90 -6.74
C VAL A 73 -1.68 1.98 -7.71
N THR A 74 -2.36 3.12 -7.68
CA THR A 74 -1.95 4.34 -8.36
C THR A 74 -1.57 5.37 -7.30
N ALA A 75 -0.33 5.85 -7.33
CA ALA A 75 0.21 6.73 -6.30
C ALA A 75 1.30 7.67 -6.83
N GLY A 76 1.74 8.60 -5.97
CA GLY A 76 2.74 9.62 -6.29
C GLY A 76 2.16 10.80 -7.09
N GLU A 77 2.97 11.85 -7.25
CA GLU A 77 2.57 13.10 -7.91
C GLU A 77 2.17 12.95 -9.38
N LYS A 78 2.59 11.84 -10.01
CA LYS A 78 2.35 11.54 -11.43
C LYS A 78 1.28 10.47 -11.65
N GLU A 79 0.57 10.06 -10.60
CA GLU A 79 -0.41 8.96 -10.67
C GLU A 79 0.18 7.70 -11.32
N GLN A 80 1.37 7.32 -10.87
CA GLN A 80 2.09 6.17 -11.41
C GLN A 80 1.50 4.88 -10.82
N SER A 81 1.38 3.84 -11.64
CA SER A 81 0.97 2.51 -11.18
C SER A 81 2.14 1.76 -10.55
N TYR A 82 1.89 1.14 -9.40
CA TYR A 82 2.83 0.29 -8.66
C TYR A 82 2.19 -1.05 -8.33
N LEU A 83 3.03 -2.08 -8.29
CA LEU A 83 2.74 -3.34 -7.62
C LEU A 83 3.22 -3.24 -6.17
N VAL A 84 2.29 -3.31 -5.23
CA VAL A 84 2.58 -3.39 -3.80
C VAL A 84 2.76 -4.86 -3.45
N PHE A 85 3.98 -5.26 -3.14
CA PHE A 85 4.27 -6.58 -2.59
C PHE A 85 4.40 -6.50 -1.08
N GLN A 86 3.91 -7.52 -0.40
CA GLN A 86 4.02 -7.65 1.05
C GLN A 86 4.46 -9.05 1.43
N GLY A 87 5.18 -9.13 2.55
CA GLY A 87 5.57 -10.39 3.14
C GLY A 87 5.79 -10.25 4.63
N CYS A 88 5.68 -11.36 5.35
CA CYS A 88 5.89 -11.41 6.78
C CYS A 88 6.88 -12.51 7.16
N LYS A 89 7.48 -12.37 8.33
CA LYS A 89 8.46 -13.33 8.83
C LYS A 89 7.80 -14.71 8.96
N PRO A 90 8.34 -15.76 8.33
CA PRO A 90 7.76 -17.09 8.42
C PRO A 90 7.57 -17.53 9.88
N HIS A 91 6.38 -18.04 10.19
CA HIS A 91 5.95 -18.46 11.54
C HIS A 91 5.83 -17.35 12.59
N ASP A 92 6.02 -16.08 12.22
CA ASP A 92 6.09 -14.94 13.15
C ASP A 92 5.54 -13.65 12.51
N CYS A 93 4.45 -13.81 11.74
CA CYS A 93 3.92 -12.75 10.90
C CYS A 93 3.34 -11.56 11.66
N ASN A 94 2.98 -11.77 12.92
CA ASN A 94 2.44 -10.73 13.79
C ASN A 94 3.51 -9.80 14.36
N THR A 95 4.81 -10.14 14.28
CA THR A 95 5.87 -9.31 14.85
C THR A 95 6.75 -8.66 13.80
N GLN A 96 6.80 -9.16 12.57
CA GLN A 96 7.60 -8.54 11.53
C GLN A 96 7.03 -8.75 10.13
N SER A 97 6.90 -7.66 9.39
CA SER A 97 6.42 -7.64 8.01
C SER A 97 7.11 -6.54 7.20
N TYR A 98 7.11 -6.70 5.89
CA TYR A 98 7.57 -5.68 4.96
C TYR A 98 6.49 -5.34 3.94
N LEU A 99 6.62 -4.14 3.40
CA LEU A 99 5.92 -3.68 2.20
C LEU A 99 6.94 -3.08 1.23
N VAL A 100 6.71 -3.27 -0.06
CA VAL A 100 7.54 -2.65 -1.10
C VAL A 100 6.70 -2.31 -2.34
N LEU A 101 6.92 -1.12 -2.88
CA LEU A 101 6.29 -0.61 -4.08
C LEU A 101 7.26 -0.78 -5.26
N TYR A 102 6.88 -1.67 -6.17
CA TYR A 102 7.59 -1.92 -7.40
C TYR A 102 6.92 -1.17 -8.56
N ASN A 103 7.68 -0.37 -9.28
CA ASN A 103 7.23 0.29 -10.50
C ASN A 103 7.54 -0.61 -11.71
N PRO A 104 6.53 -1.24 -12.34
CA PRO A 104 6.76 -2.17 -13.45
C PRO A 104 7.27 -1.48 -14.71
N LYS A 105 7.15 -0.14 -14.82
CA LYS A 105 7.63 0.63 -15.98
C LYS A 105 9.12 0.95 -15.88
N SER A 106 9.62 1.29 -14.70
CA SER A 106 11.04 1.55 -14.44
C SER A 106 11.80 0.29 -14.00
N GLU A 107 11.05 -0.77 -13.66
CA GLU A 107 11.51 -2.00 -13.03
C GLU A 107 12.28 -1.77 -11.72
N GLN A 108 11.93 -0.72 -10.96
CA GLN A 108 12.57 -0.36 -9.69
C GLN A 108 11.64 -0.56 -8.50
N PHE A 109 12.24 -0.87 -7.35
CA PHE A 109 11.59 -0.69 -6.06
C PHE A 109 11.83 0.76 -5.61
N GLU A 110 10.77 1.53 -5.46
CA GLU A 110 10.88 2.98 -5.25
C GLU A 110 10.65 3.37 -3.79
N ALA A 111 9.76 2.66 -3.09
CA ALA A 111 9.48 2.87 -1.68
C ALA A 111 9.16 1.54 -1.00
N GLY A 112 9.39 1.48 0.30
CA GLY A 112 9.04 0.32 1.10
C GLY A 112 9.28 0.57 2.57
N ALA A 113 8.98 -0.43 3.38
CA ALA A 113 9.23 -0.36 4.81
C ALA A 113 9.32 -1.74 5.43
N LEU A 114 10.07 -1.82 6.53
CA LEU A 114 10.02 -2.93 7.47
C LEU A 114 9.24 -2.49 8.72
N ARG A 115 8.14 -3.16 9.02
CA ARG A 115 7.42 -3.04 10.28
C ARG A 115 7.92 -4.09 11.25
N THR A 116 8.13 -3.70 12.49
CA THR A 116 8.42 -4.59 13.62
C THR A 116 7.52 -4.22 14.77
N ASP A 117 6.79 -5.20 15.29
CA ASP A 117 5.89 -5.07 16.42
C ASP A 117 6.44 -5.82 17.63
N THR A 118 6.38 -5.18 18.80
CA THR A 118 6.69 -5.79 20.08
C THR A 118 5.39 -6.17 20.77
N MET A 119 5.29 -7.44 21.17
CA MET A 119 4.11 -8.00 21.82
C MET A 119 4.42 -8.33 23.29
N THR A 120 3.41 -8.27 24.16
CA THR A 120 3.49 -8.87 25.50
C THR A 120 3.50 -10.40 25.41
N ASP A 121 3.83 -11.07 26.52
CA ASP A 121 3.71 -12.53 26.64
C ASP A 121 2.26 -13.04 26.42
N GLN A 122 1.26 -12.16 26.56
CA GLN A 122 -0.15 -12.45 26.31
C GLN A 122 -0.58 -12.11 24.87
N GLY A 123 0.36 -11.71 24.00
CA GLY A 123 0.10 -11.40 22.59
C GLY A 123 -0.47 -10.01 22.33
N ALA A 124 -0.43 -9.09 23.30
CA ALA A 124 -0.92 -7.72 23.12
C ALA A 124 0.17 -6.82 22.52
N LEU A 125 -0.16 -6.01 21.51
CA LEU A 125 0.76 -5.03 20.91
C LEU A 125 1.17 -3.96 21.93
N THR A 126 2.47 -3.68 22.02
CA THR A 126 3.04 -2.67 22.92
C THR A 126 3.77 -1.56 22.17
N GLU A 127 4.47 -1.88 21.10
CA GLU A 127 5.21 -0.93 20.28
C GLU A 127 5.17 -1.39 18.82
N THR A 128 4.97 -0.44 17.90
CA THR A 128 5.18 -0.63 16.47
C THR A 128 6.30 0.29 16.04
N ARG A 129 7.29 -0.27 15.33
CA ARG A 129 8.37 0.47 14.69
C ARG A 129 8.32 0.25 13.18
N ILE A 130 8.36 1.34 12.43
CA ILE A 130 8.40 1.31 10.97
C ILE A 130 9.73 1.92 10.52
N GLN A 131 10.51 1.13 9.78
CA GLN A 131 11.74 1.58 9.13
C GLN A 131 11.45 1.77 7.65
N TRP A 132 11.37 3.03 7.23
CA TRP A 132 11.14 3.43 5.85
C TRP A 132 12.37 3.22 4.98
N LEU A 133 12.15 2.78 3.74
CA LEU A 133 13.19 2.45 2.75
C LEU A 133 12.86 3.14 1.42
N GLY A 134 13.91 3.50 0.67
CA GLY A 134 13.78 4.17 -0.62
C GLY A 134 13.28 5.61 -0.52
N ASP A 135 12.69 6.10 -1.61
CA ASP A 135 12.16 7.46 -1.76
C ASP A 135 10.68 7.50 -1.36
N ALA A 136 10.37 7.08 -0.13
CA ALA A 136 9.02 7.12 0.44
C ALA A 136 8.55 8.56 0.69
N ASN A 137 8.28 9.31 -0.39
CA ASN A 137 7.59 10.60 -0.36
C ASN A 137 6.19 10.44 0.25
N ASP A 138 5.56 11.55 0.64
CA ASP A 138 4.29 11.54 1.38
C ASP A 138 3.22 10.64 0.74
N SER A 139 3.11 10.62 -0.59
CA SER A 139 2.11 9.80 -1.27
C SER A 139 2.43 8.30 -1.25
N LEU A 140 3.69 7.90 -1.46
CA LEU A 140 4.08 6.49 -1.41
C LEU A 140 4.13 5.99 0.04
N ALA A 141 4.52 6.84 0.98
CA ALA A 141 4.46 6.55 2.41
C ALA A 141 3.02 6.33 2.88
N GLN A 142 2.06 7.10 2.35
CA GLN A 142 0.64 6.91 2.67
C GLN A 142 0.13 5.53 2.23
N VAL A 143 0.51 5.04 1.03
CA VAL A 143 0.13 3.69 0.57
C VAL A 143 0.61 2.62 1.56
N ILE A 144 1.87 2.72 2.01
CA ILE A 144 2.45 1.78 2.97
C ILE A 144 1.75 1.90 4.34
N TRP A 145 1.45 3.12 4.77
CA TRP A 145 0.77 3.39 6.02
C TRP A 145 -0.63 2.75 6.04
N ASP A 146 -1.44 3.02 5.01
CA ASP A 146 -2.78 2.47 4.88
C ASP A 146 -2.78 0.93 4.89
N GLU A 147 -1.72 0.32 4.36
CA GLU A 147 -1.57 -1.13 4.33
C GLU A 147 -1.14 -1.73 5.67
N PHE A 148 -0.28 -1.05 6.43
CA PHE A 148 0.07 -1.48 7.78
C PHE A 148 -1.01 -1.19 8.80
N THR A 149 -1.80 -0.13 8.60
CA THR A 149 -2.86 0.31 9.51
C THR A 149 -4.18 0.41 8.74
N PRO A 150 -4.76 -0.71 8.27
CA PRO A 150 -6.07 -0.68 7.65
C PRO A 150 -7.06 -0.11 8.66
N ASN A 151 -7.81 0.92 8.25
CA ASN A 151 -8.85 1.51 9.08
C ASN A 151 -9.94 0.47 9.32
N ASP A 152 -10.20 0.13 10.58
CA ASP A 152 -11.36 -0.67 11.02
C ASP A 152 -12.69 0.11 10.86
#